data_AF-A0A5S4F8F7-F1
#
_entry.id   AF-A0A5S4F8F7-F1
#
_cell.length_a   1.000
_cell.length_b   1.000
_cell.length_c   1.000
_cell.angle_alpha   90.00
_cell.angle_beta   90.00
_cell.angle_gamma   90.00
#
_symmetry.space_group_name_H-M   'P 1'
#
loop_
_entity.id
_entity.type
_entity.pdbx_description
1 polymer ?
#
loop_
_entity_poly.entity_id
_entity_poly.type
_entity_poly.pdbx_seq_one_letter_code
_entity_poly.pdbx_strand_id
1 'polypeptide(L)'
;MKPTFCYRLLAAAIAAVLVGCVALPQGGAGYARSPALPTPPDPPDNPTTPEKAALGKKLFFDPRLSGDGSMACQGCHYRHLGWTDALPLSRKVGGGMNTRHTPSVYNTGYYTSWYWDGRAKTLEGQVTAAWKAQIGAEPAKAAAVIAAIPGYQVEFRKVFGSAPDADNIVKALAAFLRTLNSGEAPWDRHAAGDRTAVSADAQAGHDLFVGKAGCAICHQPPLYSDSRFYNIGLEADKANPDPGRYAVTKDLQDRSAFKTPTLRSVGISGPYFHDGSVASLEQAVRYMASGGKADANKSTLLVDRKLSDQEIRQLVAFLHTLTSEEHFEPPALP
;
A
#
# COMPACT_ATOMS: atom_id res chain seq x y z
N MET A 1 6.61 24.47 89.36
CA MET A 1 6.78 23.00 89.33
C MET A 1 6.07 22.44 88.10
N LYS A 2 6.74 21.52 87.40
CA LYS A 2 6.38 20.80 86.14
C LYS A 2 6.97 21.39 84.84
N PRO A 3 7.41 20.52 83.90
CA PRO A 3 8.79 20.55 83.41
C PRO A 3 8.94 20.74 81.90
N THR A 4 10.16 21.10 81.52
CA THR A 4 10.72 21.18 80.17
C THR A 4 10.82 19.79 79.54
N PHE A 5 10.33 19.61 78.30
CA PHE A 5 10.62 18.44 77.48
C PHE A 5 11.28 18.85 76.16
N CYS A 6 12.52 18.41 76.00
CA CYS A 6 13.36 18.54 74.82
C CYS A 6 12.91 17.52 73.77
N TYR A 7 12.52 17.96 72.57
CA TYR A 7 12.39 17.07 71.42
C TYR A 7 13.46 17.39 70.38
N ARG A 8 14.31 16.39 70.14
CA ARG A 8 15.37 16.36 69.13
C ARG A 8 14.74 16.33 67.73
N LEU A 9 15.12 17.26 66.86
CA LEU A 9 14.83 17.22 65.43
C LEU A 9 15.68 16.15 64.75
N LEU A 10 15.04 15.08 64.25
CA LEU A 10 15.62 14.17 63.27
C LEU A 10 15.29 14.70 61.87
N ALA A 11 16.31 15.18 61.14
CA ALA A 11 16.19 15.53 59.74
C ALA A 11 16.23 14.25 58.89
N ALA A 12 15.10 13.93 58.23
CA ALA A 12 15.05 12.88 57.22
C ALA A 12 15.51 13.44 55.88
N ALA A 13 16.63 12.96 55.35
CA ALA A 13 17.12 13.29 54.02
C ALA A 13 16.30 12.52 52.97
N ILE A 14 15.50 13.23 52.18
CA ILE A 14 14.80 12.69 51.01
C ILE A 14 15.78 12.70 49.84
N ALA A 15 16.28 11.54 49.44
CA ALA A 15 17.07 11.37 48.22
C ALA A 15 16.13 11.45 47.01
N ALA A 16 16.21 12.53 46.24
CA ALA A 16 15.52 12.69 44.97
C ALA A 16 16.17 11.78 43.92
N VAL A 17 15.51 10.68 43.57
CA VAL A 17 15.87 9.85 42.42
C VAL A 17 15.45 10.59 41.15
N LEU A 18 16.41 11.24 40.50
CA LEU A 18 16.25 11.76 39.14
C LEU A 18 16.09 10.59 38.17
N VAL A 19 14.83 10.23 37.87
CA VAL A 19 14.52 9.36 36.74
C VAL A 19 14.85 10.13 35.48
N GLY A 20 16.04 9.88 34.92
CA GLY A 20 16.41 10.36 33.61
C GLY A 20 15.42 9.82 32.58
N CYS A 21 14.60 10.70 32.02
CA CYS A 21 13.85 10.41 30.81
C CYS A 21 14.86 10.13 29.69
N VAL A 22 15.12 8.86 29.44
CA VAL A 22 15.80 8.43 28.22
C VAL A 22 14.79 8.66 27.10
N ALA A 23 14.93 9.79 26.41
CA ALA A 23 14.23 10.03 25.16
C ALA A 23 14.69 8.95 24.16
N LEU A 24 13.79 8.03 23.83
CA LEU A 24 13.98 7.12 22.71
C LEU A 24 14.21 7.95 21.44
N PRO A 25 15.15 7.57 20.56
CA PRO A 25 15.37 8.31 19.32
C PRO A 25 14.11 8.23 18.45
N GLN A 26 13.38 9.35 18.40
CA GLN A 26 12.39 9.64 17.37
C GLN A 26 13.17 9.93 16.08
N GLY A 27 13.32 8.94 15.19
CA GLY A 27 14.06 9.18 13.95
C GLY A 27 14.53 7.92 13.24
N GLY A 28 13.61 7.10 12.77
CA GLY A 28 13.87 6.15 11.69
C GLY A 28 12.81 6.36 10.63
N ALA A 29 13.19 6.64 9.39
CA ALA A 29 12.29 6.72 8.23
C ALA A 29 11.67 5.35 7.85
N GLY A 30 11.57 4.43 8.80
CA GLY A 30 10.88 3.16 8.66
C GLY A 30 9.46 3.32 9.17
N TYR A 31 8.48 3.19 8.28
CA TYR A 31 7.10 2.99 8.68
C TYR A 31 6.99 1.74 9.54
N ALA A 32 6.13 1.77 10.56
CA ALA A 32 5.81 0.58 11.34
C ALA A 32 5.34 -0.51 10.37
N ARG A 33 6.12 -1.59 10.24
CA ARG A 33 5.85 -2.73 9.37
C ARG A 33 5.25 -3.83 10.23
N SER A 34 4.21 -4.49 9.73
CA SER A 34 3.71 -5.71 10.37
C SER A 34 4.86 -6.72 10.56
N PRO A 35 5.04 -7.28 11.77
CA PRO A 35 6.00 -8.36 11.99
C PRO A 35 5.71 -9.61 11.12
N ALA A 36 4.47 -9.75 10.64
CA ALA A 36 4.07 -10.83 9.74
C ALA A 36 4.65 -10.67 8.32
N LEU A 37 5.11 -9.48 7.94
CA LEU A 37 5.73 -9.25 6.63
C LEU A 37 7.24 -9.54 6.71
N PRO A 38 7.80 -10.27 5.70
CA PRO A 38 9.24 -10.44 5.59
C PRO A 38 9.93 -9.09 5.33
N THR A 39 11.26 -9.07 5.32
CA THR A 39 11.96 -7.88 4.81
C THR A 39 11.76 -7.77 3.29
N PRO A 40 11.34 -6.61 2.77
CA PRO A 40 11.23 -6.42 1.32
C PRO A 40 12.56 -6.70 0.64
N PRO A 41 12.56 -7.32 -0.56
CA PRO A 41 13.78 -7.47 -1.34
C PRO A 41 14.28 -6.07 -1.78
N ASP A 42 15.58 -5.85 -1.63
CA ASP A 42 16.27 -4.68 -2.15
C ASP A 42 17.02 -5.05 -3.44
N PRO A 43 16.79 -4.33 -4.55
CA PRO A 43 17.52 -4.62 -5.78
C PRO A 43 18.97 -4.12 -5.67
N PRO A 44 19.97 -4.88 -6.14
CA PRO A 44 21.38 -4.51 -6.01
C PRO A 44 21.76 -3.14 -6.61
N ASP A 45 21.09 -2.74 -7.69
CA ASP A 45 21.31 -1.48 -8.40
C ASP A 45 20.57 -0.28 -7.80
N ASN A 46 19.63 -0.51 -6.87
CA ASN A 46 18.94 0.53 -6.13
C ASN A 46 18.52 0.08 -4.71
N PRO A 47 19.49 -0.18 -3.81
CA PRO A 47 19.19 -0.57 -2.43
C PRO A 47 18.45 0.55 -1.68
N THR A 48 17.52 0.19 -0.81
CA THR A 48 16.79 1.15 0.03
C THR A 48 17.65 1.58 1.22
N THR A 49 17.83 2.88 1.40
CA THR A 49 18.38 3.45 2.64
C THR A 49 17.38 4.43 3.26
N PRO A 50 17.43 4.67 4.58
CA PRO A 50 16.54 5.64 5.23
C PRO A 50 16.58 7.03 4.59
N GLU A 51 17.77 7.51 4.21
CA GLU A 51 17.95 8.82 3.57
C GLU A 51 17.37 8.86 2.16
N LYS A 52 17.56 7.78 1.38
CA LYS A 52 17.01 7.67 0.03
C LYS A 52 15.48 7.58 0.06
N ALA A 53 14.92 6.82 1.00
CA ALA A 53 13.48 6.74 1.19
C ALA A 53 12.88 8.06 1.68
N ALA A 54 13.57 8.80 2.56
CA ALA A 54 13.12 10.12 3.00
C ALA A 54 13.10 11.15 1.85
N LEU A 55 14.12 11.12 0.98
CA LEU A 55 14.15 11.92 -0.24
C LEU A 55 13.01 11.52 -1.20
N GLY A 56 12.81 10.21 -1.40
CA GLY A 56 11.70 9.68 -2.20
C GLY A 56 10.32 10.08 -1.68
N LYS A 57 10.15 10.12 -0.35
CA LYS A 57 8.91 10.58 0.30
C LYS A 57 8.60 12.02 -0.09
N LYS A 58 9.58 12.94 -0.02
CA LYS A 58 9.38 14.34 -0.46
C LYS A 58 8.95 14.39 -1.92
N LEU A 59 9.68 13.71 -2.79
CA LEU A 59 9.39 13.65 -4.22
C LEU A 59 7.98 13.11 -4.51
N PHE A 60 7.54 12.08 -3.79
CA PHE A 60 6.19 11.50 -3.96
C PHE A 60 5.06 12.50 -3.66
N PHE A 61 5.32 13.50 -2.82
CA PHE A 61 4.39 14.56 -2.43
C PHE A 61 4.60 15.86 -3.20
N ASP A 62 5.62 15.95 -4.06
CA ASP A 62 5.96 17.20 -4.74
C ASP A 62 5.25 17.32 -6.10
N PRO A 63 4.28 18.24 -6.25
CA PRO A 63 3.56 18.39 -7.51
C PRO A 63 4.44 18.96 -8.62
N ARG A 64 5.60 19.56 -8.30
CA ARG A 64 6.59 20.07 -9.28
C ARG A 64 7.21 18.95 -10.13
N LEU A 65 6.98 17.68 -9.79
CA LEU A 65 7.32 16.55 -10.66
C LEU A 65 6.36 16.36 -11.83
N SER A 66 5.11 16.84 -11.76
CA SER A 66 4.19 16.76 -12.90
C SER A 66 4.55 17.74 -14.02
N GLY A 67 4.09 17.45 -15.23
CA GLY A 67 4.40 18.27 -16.41
C GLY A 67 3.93 19.73 -16.30
N ASP A 68 2.87 19.99 -15.53
CA ASP A 68 2.29 21.33 -15.32
C ASP A 68 2.34 21.82 -13.85
N GLY A 69 2.97 21.05 -12.96
CA GLY A 69 3.06 21.39 -11.54
C GLY A 69 1.77 21.20 -10.74
N SER A 70 0.72 20.56 -11.29
CA SER A 70 -0.59 20.44 -10.65
C SER A 70 -0.80 19.16 -9.82
N MET A 71 0.03 18.13 -10.01
CA MET A 71 -0.21 16.80 -9.43
C MET A 71 1.08 16.15 -8.90
N ALA A 72 1.00 15.57 -7.71
CA ALA A 72 2.02 14.66 -7.17
C ALA A 72 1.55 13.20 -7.24
N CYS A 73 2.44 12.23 -7.02
CA CYS A 73 2.06 10.81 -6.94
C CYS A 73 1.00 10.56 -5.85
N GLN A 74 1.13 11.23 -4.70
CA GLN A 74 0.13 11.26 -3.64
C GLN A 74 -1.28 11.65 -4.11
N GLY A 75 -1.40 12.45 -5.18
CA GLY A 75 -2.68 12.90 -5.72
C GLY A 75 -3.55 11.78 -6.32
N CYS A 76 -2.99 10.60 -6.56
CA CYS A 76 -3.73 9.38 -6.89
C CYS A 76 -3.65 8.31 -5.78
N HIS A 77 -2.74 8.49 -4.83
CA HIS A 77 -2.39 7.48 -3.83
C HIS A 77 -2.49 8.08 -2.43
N TYR A 78 -3.69 8.24 -1.91
CA TYR A 78 -3.92 8.81 -0.59
C TYR A 78 -3.86 7.74 0.49
N ARG A 79 -2.92 7.89 1.43
CA ARG A 79 -2.76 6.99 2.58
C ARG A 79 -4.08 6.65 3.29
N HIS A 80 -4.92 7.63 3.62
CA HIS A 80 -6.17 7.41 4.35
C HIS A 80 -7.26 6.67 3.53
N LEU A 81 -7.05 6.52 2.22
CA LEU A 81 -7.88 5.76 1.29
C LEU A 81 -7.20 4.47 0.86
N GLY A 82 -6.42 3.85 1.76
CA GLY A 82 -5.68 2.62 1.45
C GLY A 82 -4.65 2.78 0.33
N TRP A 83 -4.10 3.99 0.16
CA TRP A 83 -3.20 4.37 -0.94
C TRP A 83 -3.83 4.32 -2.35
N THR A 84 -5.12 4.60 -2.45
CA THR A 84 -5.85 4.87 -3.70
C THR A 84 -6.40 6.30 -3.68
N ASP A 85 -7.20 6.68 -4.68
CA ASP A 85 -7.90 7.97 -4.74
C ASP A 85 -9.41 7.88 -4.57
N ALA A 86 -9.93 6.70 -4.27
CA ALA A 86 -11.36 6.42 -4.15
C ALA A 86 -12.20 6.83 -5.38
N LEU A 87 -11.60 6.90 -6.57
CA LEU A 87 -12.28 7.16 -7.82
C LEU A 87 -12.28 5.90 -8.68
N PRO A 88 -13.37 5.57 -9.40
CA PRO A 88 -13.36 4.43 -10.31
C PRO A 88 -12.22 4.48 -11.32
N LEU A 89 -11.97 5.68 -11.87
CA LEU A 89 -10.85 5.98 -12.76
C LEU A 89 -10.28 7.36 -12.41
N SER A 90 -8.95 7.47 -12.38
CA SER A 90 -8.25 8.72 -12.04
C SER A 90 -8.02 9.58 -13.29
N ARG A 91 -8.13 10.90 -13.15
CA ARG A 91 -7.77 11.85 -14.22
C ARG A 91 -6.25 11.93 -14.38
N LYS A 92 -5.78 12.10 -15.62
CA LYS A 92 -4.36 12.37 -15.92
C LYS A 92 -4.08 13.86 -15.99
N VAL A 93 -2.84 14.24 -15.72
CA VAL A 93 -2.33 15.58 -16.05
C VAL A 93 -2.38 15.77 -17.57
N GLY A 94 -2.80 16.96 -18.02
CA GLY A 94 -3.05 17.24 -19.43
C GLY A 94 -4.40 16.73 -19.97
N GLY A 95 -5.22 16.07 -19.14
CA GLY A 95 -6.58 15.65 -19.48
C GLY A 95 -6.74 14.16 -19.78
N GLY A 96 -7.99 13.73 -20.00
CA GLY A 96 -8.36 12.33 -20.14
C GLY A 96 -8.36 11.55 -18.83
N MET A 97 -8.76 10.27 -18.91
CA MET A 97 -8.84 9.36 -17.77
C MET A 97 -7.81 8.24 -17.90
N ASN A 98 -7.37 7.71 -16.77
CA ASN A 98 -6.78 6.38 -16.72
C ASN A 98 -7.82 5.33 -17.11
N THR A 99 -7.35 4.19 -17.59
CA THR A 99 -8.21 3.09 -18.04
C THR A 99 -8.50 2.08 -16.94
N ARG A 100 -7.89 2.25 -15.76
CA ARG A 100 -8.03 1.37 -14.61
C ARG A 100 -8.02 2.18 -13.32
N HIS A 101 -8.69 1.63 -12.31
CA HIS A 101 -8.68 2.07 -10.91
C HIS A 101 -7.24 2.15 -10.39
N THR A 102 -6.93 3.15 -9.58
CA THR A 102 -5.60 3.29 -9.00
C THR A 102 -5.33 2.17 -8.00
N PRO A 103 -4.36 1.28 -8.25
CA PRO A 103 -4.05 0.21 -7.31
C PRO A 103 -3.39 0.79 -6.04
N SER A 104 -3.63 0.17 -4.90
CA SER A 104 -2.89 0.48 -3.68
C SER A 104 -1.38 0.32 -3.89
N VAL A 105 -0.58 1.21 -3.31
CA VAL A 105 0.88 1.07 -3.26
C VAL A 105 1.39 0.37 -2.00
N TYR A 106 0.50 -0.14 -1.15
CA TYR A 106 0.92 -0.99 -0.04
C TYR A 106 1.74 -2.18 -0.54
N ASN A 107 2.82 -2.48 0.17
CA ASN A 107 3.62 -3.70 -0.01
C ASN A 107 4.20 -3.85 -1.43
N THR A 108 4.33 -2.75 -2.18
CA THR A 108 4.77 -2.79 -3.58
C THR A 108 6.22 -3.27 -3.72
N GLY A 109 7.02 -3.20 -2.65
CA GLY A 109 8.38 -3.72 -2.61
C GLY A 109 8.49 -5.25 -2.68
N TYR A 110 7.42 -6.01 -2.38
CA TYR A 110 7.46 -7.47 -2.44
C TYR A 110 7.05 -8.05 -3.80
N TYR A 111 6.52 -7.21 -4.70
CA TYR A 111 6.04 -7.68 -5.99
C TYR A 111 7.18 -7.85 -6.99
N THR A 112 6.98 -8.74 -7.95
CA THR A 112 7.87 -8.94 -9.10
C THR A 112 7.26 -8.43 -10.42
N SER A 113 6.01 -7.96 -10.37
CA SER A 113 5.30 -7.34 -11.48
C SER A 113 4.33 -6.26 -10.99
N TRP A 114 4.28 -5.14 -11.70
CA TRP A 114 3.48 -3.96 -11.36
C TRP A 114 2.45 -3.61 -12.43
N TYR A 115 1.47 -2.77 -12.06
CA TYR A 115 0.15 -2.62 -12.69
C TYR A 115 -0.76 -3.84 -12.53
N TRP A 116 -2.05 -3.63 -12.84
CA TRP A 116 -3.08 -4.68 -12.87
C TRP A 116 -2.80 -5.80 -13.88
N ASP A 117 -2.09 -5.53 -14.98
CA ASP A 117 -1.73 -6.53 -16.00
C ASP A 117 -0.30 -7.07 -15.85
N GLY A 118 0.48 -6.54 -14.91
CA GLY A 118 1.85 -6.95 -14.67
C GLY A 118 2.85 -6.49 -15.75
N ARG A 119 2.52 -5.48 -16.56
CA ARG A 119 3.36 -5.06 -17.69
C ARG A 119 4.72 -4.48 -17.28
N ALA A 120 4.82 -3.93 -16.06
CA ALA A 120 6.06 -3.37 -15.57
C ALA A 120 6.90 -4.47 -14.89
N LYS A 121 8.15 -4.60 -15.36
CA LYS A 121 9.13 -5.61 -14.89
C LYS A 121 9.93 -5.18 -13.66
N THR A 122 9.97 -3.88 -13.38
CA THR A 122 10.65 -3.29 -12.22
C THR A 122 9.80 -2.17 -11.63
N LEU A 123 9.99 -1.89 -10.33
CA LEU A 123 9.34 -0.77 -9.66
C LEU A 123 9.79 0.58 -10.25
N GLU A 124 11.06 0.71 -10.59
CA GLU A 124 11.62 1.90 -11.26
C GLU A 124 10.98 2.11 -12.64
N GLY A 125 10.77 1.03 -13.38
CA GLY A 125 10.06 1.06 -14.67
C GLY A 125 8.59 1.46 -14.51
N GLN A 126 7.92 0.97 -13.46
CA GLN A 126 6.57 1.39 -13.07
C GLN A 126 6.52 2.89 -12.81
N VAL A 127 7.40 3.40 -11.93
CA VAL A 127 7.48 4.81 -11.55
C VAL A 127 7.73 5.68 -12.78
N THR A 128 8.69 5.32 -13.62
CA THR A 128 9.01 6.06 -14.85
C THR A 128 7.81 6.12 -15.80
N ALA A 129 7.10 5.00 -15.97
CA ALA A 129 5.94 4.93 -16.85
C ALA A 129 4.77 5.79 -16.32
N ALA A 130 4.50 5.76 -15.01
CA ALA A 130 3.47 6.60 -14.38
C ALA A 130 3.85 8.09 -14.44
N TRP A 131 5.12 8.42 -14.20
CA TRP A 131 5.66 9.78 -14.25
C TRP A 131 5.40 10.43 -15.63
N LYS A 132 5.66 9.68 -16.70
CA LYS A 132 5.42 10.13 -18.07
C LYS A 132 3.93 10.15 -18.44
N ALA A 133 3.24 9.03 -18.23
CA ALA A 133 1.94 8.80 -18.85
C ALA A 133 0.73 9.27 -18.03
N GLN A 134 0.86 9.41 -16.71
CA GLN A 134 -0.25 9.76 -15.81
C GLN A 134 -0.12 11.19 -15.28
N ILE A 135 1.08 11.58 -14.86
CA ILE A 135 1.36 12.95 -14.38
C ILE A 135 2.05 13.83 -15.42
N GLY A 136 2.09 13.37 -16.67
CA GLY A 136 2.37 14.19 -17.86
C GLY A 136 3.79 14.77 -17.95
N ALA A 137 4.75 14.21 -17.21
CA ALA A 137 6.08 14.77 -17.12
C ALA A 137 6.96 14.35 -18.30
N GLU A 138 7.81 15.28 -18.75
CA GLU A 138 9.05 14.95 -19.45
C GLU A 138 10.15 14.85 -18.38
N PRO A 139 10.71 13.67 -18.09
CA PRO A 139 11.55 13.47 -16.91
C PRO A 139 12.78 14.38 -16.84
N ALA A 140 13.42 14.70 -17.97
CA ALA A 140 14.61 15.57 -17.94
C ALA A 140 14.23 17.01 -17.56
N LYS A 141 13.13 17.54 -18.09
CA LYS A 141 12.60 18.85 -17.71
C LYS A 141 12.14 18.89 -16.25
N ALA A 142 11.40 17.90 -15.80
CA ALA A 142 10.95 17.83 -14.41
C ALA A 142 12.16 17.69 -13.45
N ALA A 143 13.17 16.90 -13.83
CA ALA A 143 14.42 16.83 -13.07
C ALA A 143 15.16 18.18 -13.02
N ALA A 144 15.18 18.94 -14.10
CA ALA A 144 15.76 20.29 -14.11
C ALA A 144 15.03 21.26 -13.17
N VAL A 145 13.70 21.17 -13.07
CA VAL A 145 12.90 21.93 -12.09
C VAL A 145 13.32 21.56 -10.66
N ILE A 146 13.45 20.26 -10.36
CA ILE A 146 13.91 19.79 -9.04
C ILE A 146 15.36 20.23 -8.77
N ALA A 147 16.23 20.18 -9.77
CA ALA A 147 17.63 20.58 -9.68
C ALA A 147 17.81 22.09 -9.41
N ALA A 148 16.83 22.92 -9.74
CA ALA A 148 16.85 24.35 -9.44
C ALA A 148 16.55 24.67 -7.95
N ILE A 149 16.08 23.71 -7.16
CA ILE A 149 15.69 23.92 -5.76
C ILE A 149 16.90 23.63 -4.83
N PRO A 150 17.41 24.63 -4.08
CA PRO A 150 18.60 24.45 -3.25
C PRO A 150 18.52 23.31 -2.23
N GLY A 151 17.35 23.10 -1.61
CA GLY A 151 17.15 22.00 -0.66
C GLY A 151 17.31 20.63 -1.31
N TYR A 152 16.74 20.42 -2.50
CA TYR A 152 16.94 19.16 -3.22
C TYR A 152 18.39 18.95 -3.67
N GLN A 153 19.12 19.99 -4.07
CA GLN A 153 20.55 19.83 -4.39
C GLN A 153 21.37 19.29 -3.20
N VAL A 154 21.07 19.75 -1.98
CA VAL A 154 21.73 19.26 -0.76
C VAL A 154 21.39 17.79 -0.51
N GLU A 155 20.11 17.43 -0.62
CA GLU A 155 19.64 16.07 -0.35
C GLU A 155 20.13 15.06 -1.39
N PHE A 156 20.12 15.41 -2.69
CA PHE A 156 20.65 14.55 -3.74
C PHE A 156 22.16 14.37 -3.64
N ARG A 157 22.92 15.43 -3.33
CA ARG A 157 24.37 15.29 -3.07
C ARG A 157 24.64 14.36 -1.89
N LYS A 158 23.82 14.43 -0.83
CA LYS A 158 23.94 13.53 0.33
C LYS A 158 23.63 12.08 -0.02
N VAL A 159 22.58 11.82 -0.80
CA VAL A 159 22.09 10.45 -1.08
C VAL A 159 22.82 9.78 -2.25
N PHE A 160 23.14 10.54 -3.30
CA PHE A 160 23.65 10.03 -4.57
C PHE A 160 25.03 10.58 -4.95
N GLY A 161 25.54 11.60 -4.23
CA GLY A 161 26.80 12.26 -4.58
C GLY A 161 26.71 13.18 -5.80
N SER A 162 25.52 13.39 -6.36
CA SER A 162 25.28 14.17 -7.58
C SER A 162 24.14 15.17 -7.41
N ALA A 163 23.98 16.05 -8.40
CA ALA A 163 22.78 16.88 -8.52
C ALA A 163 21.55 16.03 -8.89
N PRO A 164 20.31 16.54 -8.71
CA PRO A 164 19.12 15.84 -9.14
C PRO A 164 19.13 15.54 -10.65
N ASP A 165 18.79 14.32 -11.01
CA ASP A 165 18.57 13.85 -12.37
C ASP A 165 17.37 12.88 -12.40
N ALA A 166 16.88 12.57 -13.60
CA ALA A 166 15.69 11.73 -13.76
C ALA A 166 15.87 10.32 -13.16
N ASP A 167 17.05 9.72 -13.29
CA ASP A 167 17.31 8.36 -12.83
C ASP A 167 17.33 8.30 -11.30
N ASN A 168 18.01 9.25 -10.66
CA ASN A 168 18.10 9.34 -9.21
C ASN A 168 16.75 9.74 -8.57
N ILE A 169 15.92 10.54 -9.25
CA ILE A 169 14.54 10.80 -8.84
C ILE A 169 13.74 9.48 -8.81
N VAL A 170 13.78 8.71 -9.91
CA VAL A 170 13.09 7.41 -10.00
C VAL A 170 13.58 6.45 -8.93
N LYS A 171 14.91 6.38 -8.69
CA LYS A 171 15.51 5.53 -7.66
C LYS A 171 15.06 5.93 -6.25
N ALA A 172 15.00 7.22 -5.95
CA ALA A 172 14.52 7.72 -4.66
C ALA A 172 13.03 7.40 -4.46
N LEU A 173 12.18 7.66 -5.46
CA LEU A 173 10.77 7.30 -5.43
C LEU A 173 10.55 5.79 -5.21
N ALA A 174 11.27 4.94 -5.94
CA ALA A 174 11.18 3.49 -5.78
C ALA A 174 11.63 3.03 -4.39
N ALA A 175 12.69 3.61 -3.83
CA ALA A 175 13.13 3.34 -2.47
C ALA A 175 12.05 3.70 -1.44
N PHE A 176 11.39 4.86 -1.58
CA PHE A 176 10.27 5.24 -0.73
C PHE A 176 9.10 4.25 -0.85
N LEU A 177 8.71 3.90 -2.08
CA LEU A 177 7.62 2.95 -2.33
C LEU A 177 7.88 1.57 -1.67
N ARG A 178 9.12 1.08 -1.62
CA ARG A 178 9.47 -0.16 -0.87
C ARG A 178 9.26 -0.05 0.64
N THR A 179 9.21 1.17 1.18
CA THR A 179 8.92 1.40 2.61
C THR A 179 7.43 1.48 2.93
N LEU A 180 6.55 1.62 1.91
CA LEU A 180 5.10 1.69 2.07
C LEU A 180 4.50 0.30 2.36
N ASN A 181 4.92 -0.28 3.47
CA ASN A 181 4.43 -1.56 3.95
C ASN A 181 3.20 -1.35 4.81
N SER A 182 2.26 -2.31 4.78
CA SER A 182 1.18 -2.32 5.76
C SER A 182 1.75 -2.59 7.16
N GLY A 183 1.31 -1.79 8.11
CA GLY A 183 1.59 -1.94 9.54
C GLY A 183 0.84 -3.12 10.14
N GLU A 184 0.95 -3.25 11.45
CA GLU A 184 0.29 -4.32 12.20
C GLU A 184 -1.22 -4.14 12.18
N ALA A 185 -1.92 -5.06 11.51
CA ALA A 185 -3.38 -5.06 11.45
C ALA A 185 -3.98 -5.82 12.65
N PRO A 186 -5.26 -5.59 13.02
CA PRO A 186 -5.93 -6.38 14.05
C PRO A 186 -5.82 -7.90 13.86
N TRP A 187 -5.88 -8.37 12.61
CA TRP A 187 -5.66 -9.78 12.31
C TRP A 187 -4.23 -10.27 12.62
N ASP A 188 -3.21 -9.43 12.41
CA ASP A 188 -1.83 -9.81 12.73
C ASP A 188 -1.66 -10.02 14.23
N ARG A 189 -2.25 -9.14 15.06
CA ARG A 189 -2.28 -9.32 16.52
C ARG A 189 -3.01 -10.59 16.93
N HIS A 190 -4.14 -10.88 16.29
CA HIS A 190 -4.87 -12.12 16.52
C HIS A 190 -4.03 -13.36 16.18
N ALA A 191 -3.39 -13.36 15.01
CA ALA A 191 -2.50 -14.44 14.60
C ALA A 191 -1.28 -14.59 15.52
N ALA A 192 -0.84 -13.51 16.17
CA ALA A 192 0.21 -13.50 17.18
C ALA A 192 -0.27 -13.91 18.59
N GLY A 193 -1.56 -14.21 18.78
CA GLY A 193 -2.13 -14.76 20.02
C GLY A 193 -3.06 -13.82 20.78
N ASP A 194 -3.22 -12.57 20.36
CA ASP A 194 -4.21 -11.65 20.95
C ASP A 194 -5.62 -11.97 20.47
N ARG A 195 -6.29 -12.88 21.19
CA ARG A 195 -7.66 -13.29 20.88
C ARG A 195 -8.68 -12.16 20.96
N THR A 196 -8.36 -11.05 21.62
CA THR A 196 -9.26 -9.88 21.75
C THR A 196 -9.14 -8.89 20.60
N ALA A 197 -8.15 -9.06 19.73
CA ALA A 197 -7.90 -8.14 18.62
C ALA A 197 -9.00 -8.14 17.54
N VAL A 198 -9.81 -9.19 17.46
CA VAL A 198 -10.87 -9.36 16.44
C VAL A 198 -12.14 -9.91 17.06
N SER A 199 -13.28 -9.68 16.40
CA SER A 199 -14.57 -10.22 16.80
C SER A 199 -14.72 -11.71 16.44
N ALA A 200 -15.70 -12.38 17.05
CA ALA A 200 -16.06 -13.75 16.69
C ALA A 200 -16.49 -13.88 15.21
N ASP A 201 -17.18 -12.86 14.66
CA ASP A 201 -17.55 -12.84 13.24
C ASP A 201 -16.34 -12.70 12.32
N ALA A 202 -15.34 -11.90 12.70
CA ALA A 202 -14.10 -11.80 11.93
C ALA A 202 -13.28 -13.11 11.99
N GLN A 203 -13.28 -13.80 13.13
CA GLN A 203 -12.67 -15.13 13.24
C GLN A 203 -13.39 -16.16 12.36
N ALA A 204 -14.74 -16.24 12.43
CA ALA A 204 -15.52 -17.10 11.55
C ALA A 204 -15.32 -16.73 10.06
N GLY A 205 -15.16 -15.45 9.76
CA GLY A 205 -14.83 -14.93 8.44
C GLY A 205 -13.48 -15.43 7.93
N HIS A 206 -12.46 -15.44 8.78
CA HIS A 206 -11.16 -16.03 8.42
C HIS A 206 -11.29 -17.53 8.13
N ASP A 207 -12.01 -18.28 8.96
CA ASP A 207 -12.20 -19.72 8.76
C ASP A 207 -12.91 -20.03 7.43
N LEU A 208 -13.89 -19.20 7.06
CA LEU A 208 -14.51 -19.23 5.74
C LEU A 208 -13.49 -18.90 4.64
N PHE A 209 -12.69 -17.84 4.83
CA PHE A 209 -11.71 -17.35 3.86
C PHE A 209 -10.67 -18.41 3.48
N VAL A 210 -10.16 -19.16 4.45
CA VAL A 210 -9.19 -20.26 4.22
C VAL A 210 -9.87 -21.58 3.87
N GLY A 211 -11.12 -21.78 4.30
CA GLY A 211 -11.90 -23.00 4.10
C GLY A 211 -12.91 -22.87 2.98
N LYS A 212 -14.20 -22.87 3.35
CA LYS A 212 -15.34 -22.99 2.41
C LYS A 212 -15.31 -21.98 1.26
N ALA A 213 -14.95 -20.73 1.52
CA ALA A 213 -14.91 -19.68 0.50
C ALA A 213 -13.71 -19.84 -0.44
N GLY A 214 -12.61 -20.44 0.01
CA GLY A 214 -11.42 -20.70 -0.80
C GLY A 214 -10.66 -19.45 -1.25
N CYS A 215 -10.90 -18.29 -0.64
CA CYS A 215 -10.28 -17.02 -1.01
C CYS A 215 -8.74 -17.07 -0.88
N ALA A 216 -8.25 -17.81 0.11
CA ALA A 216 -6.82 -17.98 0.37
C ALA A 216 -6.05 -18.70 -0.75
N ILE A 217 -6.74 -19.33 -1.71
CA ILE A 217 -6.09 -19.98 -2.87
C ILE A 217 -5.27 -18.94 -3.65
N CYS A 218 -5.83 -17.75 -3.88
CA CYS A 218 -5.15 -16.64 -4.57
C CYS A 218 -4.67 -15.56 -3.59
N HIS A 219 -5.42 -15.29 -2.52
CA HIS A 219 -5.10 -14.24 -1.55
C HIS A 219 -4.31 -14.78 -0.36
N GLN A 220 -3.08 -15.23 -0.62
CA GLN A 220 -2.24 -15.92 0.34
C GLN A 220 -1.56 -14.96 1.34
N PRO A 221 -1.54 -15.25 2.65
CA PRO A 221 -0.78 -14.47 3.62
C PRO A 221 0.74 -14.59 3.35
N PRO A 222 1.55 -13.62 3.80
CA PRO A 222 1.17 -12.46 4.60
C PRO A 222 0.73 -11.25 3.76
N LEU A 223 0.86 -11.30 2.43
CA LEU A 223 0.45 -10.20 1.53
C LEU A 223 -1.04 -10.23 1.16
N TYR A 224 -1.72 -11.34 1.44
CA TYR A 224 -3.06 -11.63 0.95
C TYR A 224 -3.15 -11.49 -0.57
N SER A 225 -2.11 -11.98 -1.25
CA SER A 225 -1.95 -11.97 -2.69
C SER A 225 -0.85 -12.96 -3.06
N ASP A 226 -1.09 -13.76 -4.09
CA ASP A 226 -0.08 -14.59 -4.76
C ASP A 226 0.62 -13.85 -5.92
N SER A 227 0.22 -12.61 -6.21
CA SER A 227 0.68 -11.80 -7.34
C SER A 227 0.60 -12.50 -8.71
N ARG A 228 -0.23 -13.53 -8.83
CA ARG A 228 -0.54 -14.21 -10.10
C ARG A 228 -1.72 -13.53 -10.79
N PHE A 229 -2.07 -14.03 -11.96
CA PHE A 229 -3.03 -13.40 -12.85
C PHE A 229 -4.19 -14.35 -13.10
N TYR A 230 -5.40 -13.86 -12.89
CA TYR A 230 -6.62 -14.64 -13.06
C TYR A 230 -7.68 -13.79 -13.74
N ASN A 231 -8.43 -14.42 -14.65
CA ASN A 231 -9.67 -13.87 -15.15
C ASN A 231 -10.79 -14.29 -14.19
N ILE A 232 -11.52 -13.30 -13.67
CA ILE A 232 -12.61 -13.46 -12.71
C ILE A 232 -14.00 -13.28 -13.34
N GLY A 233 -14.08 -13.28 -14.68
CA GLY A 233 -15.30 -13.05 -15.45
C GLY A 233 -15.78 -11.59 -15.48
N LEU A 234 -15.04 -10.64 -14.90
CA LEU A 234 -15.53 -9.26 -14.73
C LEU A 234 -15.73 -8.54 -16.07
N GLU A 235 -14.89 -8.87 -17.05
CA GLU A 235 -14.96 -8.30 -18.40
C GLU A 235 -16.01 -8.99 -19.30
N ALA A 236 -16.64 -10.07 -18.82
CA ALA A 236 -17.66 -10.76 -19.59
C ALA A 236 -18.84 -9.82 -19.88
N ASP A 237 -19.33 -9.92 -21.12
CA ASP A 237 -20.44 -9.14 -21.69
C ASP A 237 -20.17 -7.65 -21.88
N LYS A 238 -18.96 -7.16 -21.56
CA LYS A 238 -18.61 -5.76 -21.87
C LYS A 238 -18.41 -5.59 -23.37
N ALA A 239 -18.93 -4.49 -23.92
CA ALA A 239 -18.77 -4.16 -25.34
C ALA A 239 -17.28 -4.00 -25.72
N ASN A 240 -16.49 -3.43 -24.82
CA ASN A 240 -15.04 -3.24 -24.96
C ASN A 240 -14.34 -3.83 -23.73
N PRO A 241 -14.13 -5.16 -23.68
CA PRO A 241 -13.50 -5.80 -22.53
C PRO A 241 -12.02 -5.40 -22.44
N ASP A 242 -11.56 -5.07 -21.24
CA ASP A 242 -10.14 -4.85 -20.99
C ASP A 242 -9.38 -6.17 -21.23
N PRO A 243 -8.38 -6.20 -22.13
CA PRO A 243 -7.63 -7.41 -22.42
C PRO A 243 -6.80 -7.91 -21.23
N GLY A 244 -6.57 -7.08 -20.21
CA GLY A 244 -5.76 -7.44 -19.05
C GLY A 244 -4.35 -7.87 -19.45
N ARG A 245 -3.91 -9.00 -18.90
CA ARG A 245 -2.58 -9.56 -19.13
C ARG A 245 -2.32 -9.97 -20.58
N TYR A 246 -3.35 -10.33 -21.36
CA TYR A 246 -3.20 -10.58 -22.80
C TYR A 246 -2.55 -9.41 -23.54
N ALA A 247 -2.75 -8.17 -23.10
CA ALA A 247 -2.08 -7.01 -23.69
C ALA A 247 -0.54 -7.11 -23.63
N VAL A 248 -0.02 -7.81 -22.62
CA VAL A 248 1.40 -8.03 -22.33
C VAL A 248 1.91 -9.33 -22.97
N THR A 249 1.20 -10.44 -22.79
CA THR A 249 1.71 -11.77 -23.15
C THR A 249 1.31 -12.24 -24.54
N LYS A 250 0.20 -11.72 -25.07
CA LYS A 250 -0.46 -12.19 -26.31
C LYS A 250 -0.93 -13.65 -26.26
N ASP A 251 -0.97 -14.27 -25.08
CA ASP A 251 -1.56 -15.60 -24.89
C ASP A 251 -3.07 -15.48 -24.63
N LEU A 252 -3.89 -16.13 -25.45
CA LEU A 252 -5.36 -16.08 -25.30
C LEU A 252 -5.83 -16.56 -23.93
N GLN A 253 -5.08 -17.44 -23.24
CA GLN A 253 -5.41 -17.87 -21.88
C GLN A 253 -5.31 -16.74 -20.86
N ASP A 254 -4.51 -15.70 -21.13
CA ASP A 254 -4.36 -14.52 -20.28
C ASP A 254 -5.41 -13.43 -20.57
N ARG A 255 -6.38 -13.70 -21.45
CA ARG A 255 -7.40 -12.71 -21.81
C ARG A 255 -8.22 -12.31 -20.59
N SER A 256 -8.27 -11.01 -20.34
CA SER A 256 -8.96 -10.39 -19.19
C SER A 256 -8.49 -10.93 -17.84
N ALA A 257 -7.27 -11.47 -17.78
CA ALA A 257 -6.63 -11.85 -16.54
C ALA A 257 -5.92 -10.65 -15.89
N PHE A 258 -6.09 -10.50 -14.58
CA PHE A 258 -5.51 -9.41 -13.81
C PHE A 258 -4.78 -9.93 -12.58
N LYS A 259 -3.78 -9.18 -12.14
CA LYS A 259 -2.98 -9.49 -10.96
C LYS A 259 -3.88 -9.55 -9.74
N THR A 260 -3.74 -10.59 -8.92
CA THR A 260 -4.38 -10.67 -7.60
C THR A 260 -3.91 -9.48 -6.75
N PRO A 261 -4.77 -8.51 -6.40
CA PRO A 261 -4.37 -7.40 -5.54
C PRO A 261 -4.16 -7.89 -4.10
N THR A 262 -3.35 -7.15 -3.34
CA THR A 262 -3.27 -7.33 -1.88
C THR A 262 -4.63 -7.04 -1.24
N LEU A 263 -5.00 -7.82 -0.22
CA LEU A 263 -6.14 -7.49 0.64
C LEU A 263 -5.74 -6.74 1.92
N ARG A 264 -4.44 -6.48 2.14
CA ARG A 264 -3.99 -5.56 3.20
C ARG A 264 -4.64 -4.20 2.99
N SER A 265 -5.36 -3.73 4.02
CA SER A 265 -6.12 -2.48 4.03
C SER A 265 -7.19 -2.36 2.94
N VAL A 266 -7.74 -3.48 2.47
CA VAL A 266 -8.85 -3.50 1.49
C VAL A 266 -10.15 -2.86 2.02
N GLY A 267 -10.29 -2.81 3.35
CA GLY A 267 -11.43 -2.18 4.01
C GLY A 267 -11.59 -0.68 3.72
N ILE A 268 -10.54 -0.02 3.22
CA ILE A 268 -10.51 1.43 2.99
C ILE A 268 -10.04 1.81 1.58
N SER A 269 -9.89 0.86 0.66
CA SER A 269 -9.29 1.07 -0.66
C SER A 269 -10.30 1.01 -1.82
N GLY A 270 -11.59 1.19 -1.52
CA GLY A 270 -12.64 1.19 -2.54
C GLY A 270 -12.50 2.39 -3.51
N PRO A 271 -13.20 2.39 -4.65
CA PRO A 271 -14.02 1.28 -5.16
C PRO A 271 -13.16 0.07 -5.58
N TYR A 272 -13.82 -1.03 -5.92
CA TYR A 272 -13.18 -2.35 -6.06
C TYR A 272 -13.07 -2.80 -7.52
N PHE A 273 -12.14 -3.73 -7.73
CA PHE A 273 -11.68 -4.25 -9.01
C PHE A 273 -10.87 -3.26 -9.85
N HIS A 274 -10.30 -3.75 -10.96
CA HIS A 274 -9.40 -2.97 -11.80
C HIS A 274 -10.09 -1.82 -12.55
N ASP A 275 -11.42 -1.83 -12.64
CA ASP A 275 -12.23 -0.81 -13.32
C ASP A 275 -13.02 0.06 -12.33
N GLY A 276 -12.92 -0.22 -11.01
CA GLY A 276 -13.64 0.50 -9.98
C GLY A 276 -15.16 0.38 -10.08
N SER A 277 -15.67 -0.67 -10.74
CA SER A 277 -17.10 -0.85 -11.03
C SER A 277 -17.94 -1.18 -9.80
N VAL A 278 -17.32 -1.56 -8.68
CA VAL A 278 -18.02 -2.00 -7.48
C VAL A 278 -17.74 -1.06 -6.31
N ALA A 279 -18.81 -0.52 -5.71
CA ALA A 279 -18.70 0.57 -4.75
C ALA A 279 -18.37 0.10 -3.32
N SER A 280 -18.76 -1.12 -2.93
CA SER A 280 -18.58 -1.61 -1.56
C SER A 280 -17.84 -2.94 -1.46
N LEU A 281 -17.16 -3.14 -0.32
CA LEU A 281 -16.41 -4.37 -0.05
C LEU A 281 -17.35 -5.58 -0.05
N GLU A 282 -18.55 -5.44 0.50
CA GLU A 282 -19.55 -6.50 0.50
C GLU A 282 -19.94 -6.91 -0.92
N GLN A 283 -20.18 -5.95 -1.83
CA GLN A 283 -20.49 -6.26 -3.22
C GLN A 283 -19.31 -6.97 -3.92
N ALA A 284 -18.07 -6.56 -3.62
CA ALA A 284 -16.88 -7.21 -4.17
C ALA A 284 -16.75 -8.66 -3.66
N VAL A 285 -16.97 -8.90 -2.37
CA VAL A 285 -16.98 -10.24 -1.76
C VAL A 285 -18.09 -11.10 -2.37
N ARG A 286 -19.30 -10.55 -2.55
CA ARG A 286 -20.42 -11.27 -3.19
C ARG A 286 -20.10 -11.66 -4.63
N TYR A 287 -19.49 -10.77 -5.41
CA TYR A 287 -19.07 -11.07 -6.78
C TYR A 287 -18.04 -12.21 -6.83
N MET A 288 -17.03 -12.17 -5.95
CA MET A 288 -16.03 -13.24 -5.88
C MET A 288 -16.65 -14.57 -5.40
N ALA A 289 -17.54 -14.51 -4.40
CA ALA A 289 -18.20 -15.68 -3.84
C ALA A 289 -19.21 -16.35 -4.78
N SER A 290 -19.80 -15.59 -5.73
CA SER A 290 -20.69 -16.14 -6.77
C SER A 290 -19.94 -16.87 -7.88
N GLY A 291 -18.61 -16.86 -7.86
CA GLY A 291 -17.79 -17.48 -8.87
C GLY A 291 -17.53 -16.59 -10.10
N GLY A 292 -18.03 -15.35 -10.13
CA GLY A 292 -17.93 -14.46 -11.30
C GLY A 292 -18.72 -14.93 -12.52
N LYS A 293 -18.85 -14.06 -13.53
CA LYS A 293 -19.60 -14.37 -14.75
C LYS A 293 -18.94 -15.46 -15.59
N ALA A 294 -19.71 -16.12 -16.46
CA ALA A 294 -19.16 -17.09 -17.39
C ALA A 294 -18.26 -16.39 -18.43
N ASP A 295 -17.02 -16.88 -18.57
CA ASP A 295 -16.07 -16.45 -19.59
C ASP A 295 -15.19 -17.65 -19.95
N ALA A 296 -14.82 -17.80 -21.22
CA ALA A 296 -14.04 -18.94 -21.70
C ALA A 296 -12.65 -19.05 -21.05
N ASN A 297 -12.08 -17.93 -20.60
CA ASN A 297 -10.76 -17.87 -19.96
C ASN A 297 -10.86 -17.67 -18.45
N LYS A 298 -12.07 -17.69 -17.86
CA LYS A 298 -12.23 -17.55 -16.41
C LYS A 298 -11.45 -18.65 -15.67
N SER A 299 -10.76 -18.26 -14.61
CA SER A 299 -10.08 -19.20 -13.73
C SER A 299 -11.05 -20.26 -13.19
N THR A 300 -10.69 -21.53 -13.34
CA THR A 300 -11.45 -22.67 -12.80
C THR A 300 -11.43 -22.74 -11.27
N LEU A 301 -10.54 -21.97 -10.63
CA LEU A 301 -10.49 -21.83 -9.17
C LEU A 301 -11.65 -20.98 -8.64
N LEU A 302 -12.23 -20.10 -9.47
CA LEU A 302 -13.31 -19.20 -9.10
C LEU A 302 -14.67 -19.85 -9.39
N VAL A 303 -15.26 -20.44 -8.34
CA VAL A 303 -16.52 -21.18 -8.39
C VAL A 303 -17.51 -20.62 -7.38
N ASP A 304 -18.81 -20.76 -7.66
CA ASP A 304 -19.86 -20.38 -6.72
C ASP A 304 -19.81 -21.28 -5.48
N ARG A 305 -19.43 -20.70 -4.34
CA ARG A 305 -19.31 -21.42 -3.06
C ARG A 305 -20.61 -21.49 -2.29
N LYS A 306 -21.71 -20.93 -2.83
CA LYS A 306 -23.05 -20.89 -2.22
C LYS A 306 -22.98 -20.38 -0.78
N LEU A 307 -22.28 -19.26 -0.59
CA LEU A 307 -22.18 -18.61 0.71
C LEU A 307 -23.51 -17.93 1.04
N SER A 308 -23.95 -18.10 2.29
CA SER A 308 -25.08 -17.38 2.85
C SER A 308 -24.73 -15.91 3.13
N ASP A 309 -25.74 -15.07 3.33
CA ASP A 309 -25.53 -13.67 3.70
C ASP A 309 -24.75 -13.50 5.02
N GLN A 310 -24.92 -14.42 5.97
CA GLN A 310 -24.15 -14.40 7.21
C GLN A 310 -22.67 -14.67 6.93
N GLU A 311 -22.36 -15.67 6.11
CA GLU A 311 -20.97 -16.00 5.75
C GLU A 311 -20.30 -14.85 4.97
N ILE A 312 -21.06 -14.17 4.09
CA ILE A 312 -20.58 -12.96 3.41
C ILE A 312 -20.25 -11.84 4.41
N ARG A 313 -21.14 -11.57 5.37
CA ARG A 313 -20.87 -10.55 6.41
C ARG A 313 -19.65 -10.90 7.25
N GLN A 314 -19.46 -12.17 7.59
CA GLN A 314 -18.30 -12.65 8.33
C GLN A 314 -17.01 -12.47 7.53
N LEU A 315 -17.01 -12.82 6.24
CA LEU A 315 -15.88 -12.54 5.35
C LEU A 315 -15.55 -11.05 5.29
N VAL A 316 -16.55 -10.18 5.17
CA VAL A 316 -16.35 -8.73 5.20
C VAL A 316 -15.75 -8.27 6.53
N ALA A 317 -16.26 -8.78 7.66
CA ALA A 317 -15.71 -8.50 8.98
C ALA A 317 -14.21 -8.88 9.07
N PHE A 318 -13.85 -10.08 8.60
CA PHE A 318 -12.45 -10.50 8.49
C PHE A 318 -11.61 -9.56 7.63
N LEU A 319 -12.08 -9.20 6.43
CA LEU A 319 -11.31 -8.32 5.54
C LEU A 319 -11.07 -6.93 6.13
N HIS A 320 -12.00 -6.40 6.94
CA HIS A 320 -11.76 -5.16 7.67
C HIS A 320 -10.61 -5.28 8.69
N THR A 321 -10.43 -6.44 9.32
CA THR A 321 -9.31 -6.71 10.24
C THR A 321 -7.94 -6.76 9.57
N LEU A 322 -7.88 -6.75 8.23
CA LEU A 322 -6.64 -6.63 7.47
C LEU A 322 -6.21 -5.16 7.28
N THR A 323 -6.99 -4.21 7.78
CA THR A 323 -6.68 -2.78 7.74
C THR A 323 -5.81 -2.40 8.93
N SER A 324 -4.59 -1.98 8.63
CA SER A 324 -3.64 -1.47 9.61
C SER A 324 -3.81 0.04 9.79
N GLU A 325 -3.68 0.49 11.02
CA GLU A 325 -3.57 1.91 11.35
C GLU A 325 -2.08 2.27 11.41
N GLU A 326 -1.65 3.11 10.46
CA GLU A 326 -0.31 3.69 10.52
C GLU A 326 -0.42 5.20 10.55
N HIS A 327 0.33 5.78 11.47
CA HIS A 327 0.58 7.20 11.49
C HIS A 327 1.35 7.60 10.23
N PHE A 328 0.87 8.65 9.56
CA PHE A 328 1.50 9.16 8.34
C PHE A 328 1.48 10.68 8.33
N GLU A 329 2.66 11.28 8.41
CA GLU A 329 2.85 12.72 8.23
C GLU A 329 3.35 13.02 6.82
N PRO A 330 2.68 13.91 6.08
CA PRO A 330 3.23 14.49 4.86
C PRO A 330 4.61 15.13 5.13
N PRO A 331 5.58 14.99 4.21
CA PRO A 331 6.88 15.63 4.38
C PRO A 331 6.78 17.14 4.17
N ALA A 332 7.66 17.92 4.81
CA ALA A 332 7.94 19.28 4.38
C ALA A 332 8.74 19.25 3.07
N LEU A 333 8.26 19.98 2.06
CA LEU A 333 8.94 20.13 0.77
C LEU A 333 9.93 21.30 0.83
N PRO A 334 11.10 21.18 0.16
CA PRO A 334 12.10 22.25 0.09
C PRO A 334 11.78 23.36 -0.92
#